data_AF-C4KA98-F1
#
_entry.id   AF-C4KA98-F1
#
_cell.length_a   1.000
_cell.length_b   1.000
_cell.length_c   1.000
_cell.angle_alpha   90.00
_cell.angle_beta   90.00
_cell.angle_gamma   90.00
#
_symmetry.space_group_name_H-M   'P 1'
#
loop_
_entity.id
_entity.type
_entity.pdbx_description
1 polymer ?
#
loop_
_entity_poly.entity_id
_entity_poly.type
_entity_poly.pdbx_seq_one_letter_code
_entity_poly.pdbx_strand_id
1 'polypeptide(L)'
;MDDFDRRFEKTFAMVAFASNRHLVDHMRRIINLLEVDAESAMLWGLVAHLSVAHAMHPGAQPADLLAPDGFLLGEARPVRLADLVQVSGLPKETVRRKLEKLRERGKLGRTEDGRWVVLRSGVDETTYEFTRESVKRLLQTARVIEGILQHARLD
;
A
#
# COMPACT_ATOMS: atom_id res chain seq x y z
N MET A 1 -12.82 13.84 26.31
CA MET A 1 -11.88 14.07 25.19
C MET A 1 -10.56 13.48 25.62
N ASP A 2 -10.03 12.54 24.85
CA ASP A 2 -8.80 11.83 25.21
C ASP A 2 -7.59 12.77 25.24
N ASP A 3 -6.51 12.39 25.93
CA ASP A 3 -5.26 13.17 25.96
C ASP A 3 -4.71 13.36 24.55
N PHE A 4 -4.83 12.31 23.71
CA PHE A 4 -4.50 12.37 22.29
C PHE A 4 -5.30 13.44 21.56
N ASP A 5 -6.63 13.44 21.71
CA ASP A 5 -7.53 14.38 21.02
C ASP A 5 -7.16 15.84 21.34
N ARG A 6 -6.90 16.15 22.63
CA ARG A 6 -6.50 17.51 23.05
C ARG A 6 -5.16 17.93 22.46
N ARG A 7 -4.17 17.02 22.44
CA ARG A 7 -2.85 17.27 21.85
C ARG A 7 -2.96 17.46 20.34
N PHE A 8 -3.76 16.62 19.68
CA PHE A 8 -4.03 16.69 18.24
C PHE A 8 -4.68 18.03 17.89
N GLU A 9 -5.72 18.46 18.61
CA GLU A 9 -6.37 19.75 18.39
C GLU A 9 -5.38 20.92 18.52
N LYS A 10 -4.59 20.97 19.61
CA LYS A 10 -3.60 22.04 19.82
C LYS A 10 -2.49 22.06 18.76
N THR A 11 -2.19 20.92 18.13
CA THR A 11 -1.09 20.79 17.15
C THR A 11 -1.55 20.53 15.72
N PHE A 12 -2.86 20.66 15.47
CA PHE A 12 -3.53 20.19 14.27
C PHE A 12 -2.80 20.60 12.98
N ALA A 13 -2.49 21.89 12.81
CA ALA A 13 -1.86 22.38 11.59
C ALA A 13 -0.48 21.74 11.32
N MET A 14 0.31 21.50 12.36
CA MET A 14 1.64 20.88 12.24
C MET A 14 1.53 19.39 11.92
N VAL A 15 0.64 18.67 12.62
CA VAL A 15 0.37 17.25 12.34
C VAL A 15 -0.20 17.07 10.93
N ALA A 16 -1.19 17.87 10.56
CA ALA A 16 -1.79 17.84 9.22
C ALA A 16 -0.75 18.12 8.13
N PHE A 17 0.10 19.13 8.31
CA PHE A 17 1.17 19.42 7.35
C PHE A 17 2.16 18.25 7.21
N ALA A 18 2.64 17.70 8.33
CA ALA A 18 3.59 16.59 8.32
C ALA A 18 3.01 15.34 7.63
N SER A 19 1.78 14.96 7.98
CA SER A 19 1.06 13.83 7.39
C SER A 19 0.79 14.04 5.89
N ASN A 20 0.21 15.18 5.52
CA ASN A 20 -0.16 15.45 4.13
C ASN A 20 1.06 15.57 3.22
N ARG A 21 2.15 16.20 3.69
CA ARG A 21 3.40 16.27 2.95
C ARG A 21 3.93 14.87 2.62
N HIS A 22 3.90 13.95 3.58
CA HIS A 22 4.31 12.57 3.36
C HIS A 22 3.42 11.87 2.33
N LEU A 23 2.11 11.95 2.49
CA LEU A 23 1.15 11.30 1.59
C LEU A 23 1.28 11.82 0.16
N VAL A 24 1.37 13.13 -0.03
CA VAL A 24 1.53 13.75 -1.35
C VAL A 24 2.86 13.37 -1.99
N ASP A 25 3.97 13.38 -1.25
CA ASP A 25 5.25 12.92 -1.81
C ASP A 25 5.22 11.43 -2.15
N HIS A 26 4.61 10.59 -1.32
CA HIS A 26 4.44 9.16 -1.61
C HIS A 26 3.63 8.93 -2.90
N MET A 27 2.47 9.60 -3.04
CA MET A 27 1.64 9.53 -4.24
C MET A 27 2.36 10.05 -5.49
N ARG A 28 3.15 11.11 -5.36
CA ARG A 28 3.98 11.61 -6.48
C ARG A 28 5.07 10.59 -6.86
N ARG A 29 5.73 9.99 -5.87
CA ARG A 29 6.79 8.99 -6.11
C ARG A 29 6.26 7.71 -6.73
N ILE A 30 5.12 7.19 -6.27
CA ILE A 30 4.52 5.97 -6.85
C ILE A 30 4.17 6.18 -8.33
N ILE A 31 3.60 7.33 -8.70
CA ILE A 31 3.23 7.63 -10.08
C ILE A 31 4.46 7.77 -10.98
N ASN A 32 5.48 8.49 -10.50
CA ASN A 32 6.64 8.83 -11.33
C ASN A 32 7.70 7.73 -11.37
N LEU A 33 7.97 7.05 -10.25
CA LEU A 33 9.03 6.03 -10.18
C LEU A 33 8.58 4.68 -10.71
N LEU A 34 7.29 4.36 -10.56
CA LEU A 34 6.74 3.10 -11.06
C LEU A 34 6.03 3.27 -12.41
N GLU A 35 6.04 4.49 -12.96
CA GLU A 35 5.48 4.87 -14.27
C GLU A 35 4.04 4.37 -14.49
N VAL A 36 3.24 4.35 -13.42
CA VAL A 36 1.83 3.92 -13.40
C VAL A 36 0.94 5.08 -13.01
N ASP A 37 -0.23 5.19 -13.64
CA ASP A 37 -1.25 6.13 -13.16
C ASP A 37 -1.77 5.73 -11.77
N ALA A 38 -2.32 6.70 -11.04
CA ALA A 38 -2.76 6.51 -9.65
C ALA A 38 -3.77 5.37 -9.48
N GLU A 39 -4.73 5.24 -10.39
CA GLU A 39 -5.74 4.18 -10.32
C GLU A 39 -5.13 2.80 -10.61
N SER A 40 -4.18 2.71 -11.54
CA SER A 40 -3.44 1.46 -11.80
C SER A 40 -2.56 1.07 -10.61
N ALA A 41 -1.86 2.02 -9.99
CA ALA A 41 -1.08 1.80 -8.79
C ALA A 41 -1.96 1.29 -7.62
N MET A 42 -3.12 1.93 -7.43
CA MET A 42 -4.11 1.52 -6.45
C MET A 42 -4.62 0.10 -6.71
N LEU A 43 -5.01 -0.22 -7.95
CA LEU A 43 -5.49 -1.56 -8.30
C LEU A 43 -4.41 -2.63 -8.11
N TRP A 44 -3.15 -2.33 -8.45
CA TRP A 44 -2.04 -3.24 -8.18
C TRP A 44 -1.88 -3.51 -6.68
N GLY A 45 -1.91 -2.45 -5.87
CA GLY A 45 -1.91 -2.57 -4.41
C GLY A 45 -3.10 -3.39 -3.88
N LEU A 46 -4.31 -3.18 -4.42
CA LEU A 46 -5.50 -3.93 -4.02
C LEU A 46 -5.38 -5.42 -4.33
N VAL A 47 -4.89 -5.79 -5.52
CA VAL A 47 -4.64 -7.21 -5.83
C VAL A 47 -3.63 -7.78 -4.85
N ALA A 48 -2.52 -7.07 -4.56
CA ALA A 48 -1.51 -7.53 -3.60
C ALA A 48 -2.13 -7.79 -2.22
N HIS A 49 -2.86 -6.82 -1.68
CA HIS A 49 -3.46 -6.91 -0.35
C HIS A 49 -4.50 -8.03 -0.27
N LEU A 50 -5.45 -8.07 -1.20
CA LEU A 50 -6.51 -9.09 -1.19
C LEU A 50 -5.96 -10.51 -1.39
N SER A 51 -4.84 -10.65 -2.11
CA SER A 51 -4.23 -11.97 -2.33
C SER A 51 -3.61 -12.56 -1.06
N VAL A 52 -3.11 -11.72 -0.15
CA VAL A 52 -2.35 -12.15 1.05
C VAL A 52 -3.05 -11.84 2.37
N ALA A 53 -4.16 -11.11 2.36
CA ALA A 53 -4.89 -10.69 3.57
C ALA A 53 -5.28 -11.86 4.48
N HIS A 54 -5.53 -13.04 3.90
CA HIS A 54 -5.85 -14.25 4.64
C HIS A 54 -4.69 -14.77 5.51
N ALA A 55 -3.45 -14.45 5.15
CA ALA A 55 -2.25 -14.86 5.87
C ALA A 55 -1.77 -13.75 6.83
N MET A 56 -1.95 -12.48 6.45
CA MET A 56 -1.49 -11.31 7.20
C MET A 56 -2.45 -10.90 8.34
N HIS A 57 -2.69 -11.79 9.31
CA HIS A 57 -3.53 -11.50 10.48
C HIS A 57 -2.77 -10.78 11.60
N PRO A 58 -3.44 -10.00 12.47
CA PRO A 58 -2.79 -9.39 13.63
C PRO A 58 -2.03 -10.42 14.48
N GLY A 59 -0.79 -10.09 14.85
CA GLY A 59 0.07 -10.98 15.65
C GLY A 59 0.82 -12.07 14.87
N ALA A 60 0.61 -12.18 13.54
CA ALA A 60 1.41 -13.08 12.71
C ALA A 60 2.91 -12.77 12.83
N GLN A 61 3.73 -13.81 12.98
CA GLN A 61 5.18 -13.66 12.98
C GLN A 61 5.72 -13.78 11.55
N PRO A 62 6.62 -12.90 11.12
CA PRO A 62 7.23 -12.99 9.80
C PRO A 62 7.89 -14.36 9.51
N ALA A 63 8.49 -14.99 10.53
CA ALA A 63 9.15 -16.29 10.40
C ALA A 63 8.18 -17.43 10.01
N ASP A 64 6.89 -17.29 10.33
CA ASP A 64 5.86 -18.29 10.02
C ASP A 64 5.23 -18.05 8.63
N LEU A 65 5.39 -16.85 8.08
CA LEU A 65 4.71 -16.42 6.86
C LEU A 65 5.63 -16.21 5.67
N LEU A 66 6.91 -15.95 5.89
CA LEU A 66 7.82 -15.50 4.85
C LEU A 66 8.95 -16.51 4.61
N ALA A 67 9.27 -16.71 3.34
CA ALA A 67 10.48 -17.39 2.91
C ALA A 67 11.72 -16.53 3.28
N PRO A 68 12.94 -17.11 3.26
CA PRO A 68 14.17 -16.37 3.59
C PRO A 68 14.43 -15.13 2.72
N ASP A 69 13.82 -15.05 1.54
CA ASP A 69 13.88 -13.91 0.64
C ASP A 69 12.85 -12.80 0.94
N GLY A 70 12.04 -12.97 2.00
CA GLY A 70 11.08 -11.97 2.48
C GLY A 70 9.72 -11.98 1.79
N PHE A 71 9.46 -12.93 0.89
CA PHE A 71 8.15 -13.10 0.24
C PHE A 71 7.32 -14.19 0.94
N LEU A 72 6.01 -14.21 0.69
CA LEU A 72 5.07 -15.17 1.31
C LEU A 72 5.48 -16.64 1.06
N LEU A 73 5.38 -17.48 2.09
CA LEU A 73 5.43 -18.93 2.00
C LEU A 73 4.16 -19.45 1.32
N GLY A 74 4.34 -20.24 0.26
CA GLY A 74 3.24 -20.76 -0.55
C GLY A 74 2.72 -19.78 -1.60
N GLU A 75 1.51 -20.02 -2.10
CA GLU A 75 0.93 -19.25 -3.21
C GLU A 75 -0.04 -18.17 -2.71
N ALA A 76 0.07 -16.98 -3.32
CA ALA A 76 -0.89 -15.90 -3.10
C ALA A 76 -2.27 -16.28 -3.68
N ARG A 77 -3.36 -15.93 -2.99
CA ARG A 77 -4.71 -16.29 -3.45
C ARG A 77 -5.16 -15.38 -4.59
N PRO A 78 -5.52 -15.91 -5.78
CA PRO A 78 -6.01 -15.07 -6.87
C PRO A 78 -7.35 -14.37 -6.53
N VAL A 79 -7.46 -13.11 -6.92
CA VAL A 79 -8.55 -12.17 -6.61
C VAL A 79 -9.54 -12.09 -7.77
N ARG A 80 -10.85 -12.07 -7.47
CA ARG A 80 -11.88 -11.96 -8.51
C ARG A 80 -12.00 -10.51 -8.98
N LEU A 81 -12.34 -10.34 -10.26
CA LEU A 81 -12.63 -9.00 -10.81
C LEU A 81 -13.78 -8.30 -10.05
N ALA A 82 -14.81 -9.05 -9.63
CA ALA A 82 -15.94 -8.50 -8.89
C ALA A 82 -15.51 -7.85 -7.55
N ASP A 83 -14.62 -8.50 -6.82
CA ASP A 83 -14.10 -7.99 -5.55
C ASP A 83 -13.31 -6.69 -5.76
N LEU A 84 -12.50 -6.64 -6.83
CA LEU A 84 -11.74 -5.43 -7.19
C LEU A 84 -12.66 -4.27 -7.55
N VAL A 85 -13.72 -4.51 -8.33
CA VAL A 85 -14.72 -3.49 -8.67
C VAL A 85 -15.42 -2.96 -7.42
N GLN A 86 -15.82 -3.86 -6.52
CA GLN A 86 -16.51 -3.50 -5.28
C GLN A 86 -15.61 -2.67 -4.36
N VAL A 87 -14.38 -3.12 -4.13
CA VAL A 87 -13.45 -2.46 -3.19
C VAL A 87 -12.89 -1.16 -3.76
N SER A 88 -12.59 -1.11 -5.07
CA SER A 88 -12.04 0.10 -5.67
C SER A 88 -13.10 1.17 -5.96
N GLY A 89 -14.38 0.79 -6.05
CA GLY A 89 -15.48 1.68 -6.46
C GLY A 89 -15.38 2.16 -7.92
N LEU A 90 -14.51 1.56 -8.74
CA LEU A 90 -14.31 1.96 -10.14
C LEU A 90 -15.23 1.16 -11.06
N PRO A 91 -15.64 1.72 -12.22
CA PRO A 91 -16.42 0.97 -13.20
C PRO A 91 -15.71 -0.31 -13.63
N LYS A 92 -16.47 -1.41 -13.82
CA LYS A 92 -15.92 -2.73 -14.21
C LYS A 92 -14.98 -2.65 -15.41
N GLU A 93 -15.36 -1.89 -16.43
CA GLU A 93 -14.56 -1.73 -17.64
C GLU A 93 -13.23 -1.00 -17.36
N THR A 94 -13.26 0.02 -16.49
CA THR A 94 -12.05 0.72 -16.04
C THR A 94 -11.10 -0.22 -15.31
N VAL A 95 -11.62 -1.03 -14.38
CA VAL A 95 -10.83 -2.03 -13.64
C VAL A 95 -10.22 -3.04 -14.61
N ARG A 96 -11.04 -3.66 -15.47
CA ARG A 96 -10.59 -4.65 -16.46
C ARG A 96 -9.45 -4.09 -17.32
N ARG A 97 -9.64 -2.92 -17.92
CA ARG A 97 -8.65 -2.29 -18.81
C ARG A 97 -7.32 -2.02 -18.10
N LYS A 98 -7.35 -1.58 -16.84
CA LYS A 98 -6.12 -1.29 -16.07
C LYS A 98 -5.39 -2.57 -15.64
N LEU A 99 -6.12 -3.60 -15.22
CA LEU A 99 -5.54 -4.89 -14.86
C LEU A 99 -4.84 -5.55 -16.07
N GLU A 100 -5.44 -5.45 -17.26
CA GLU A 100 -4.79 -5.93 -18.49
C GLU A 100 -3.50 -5.16 -18.80
N LYS A 101 -3.48 -3.83 -18.67
CA LYS A 101 -2.24 -3.03 -18.81
C LYS A 101 -1.17 -3.43 -17.78
N LEU A 102 -1.56 -3.71 -16.54
CA LEU A 102 -0.63 -4.18 -15.51
C LEU A 102 -0.09 -5.58 -15.82
N ARG A 103 -0.90 -6.45 -16.44
CA ARG A 103 -0.48 -7.76 -16.94
C ARG A 103 0.51 -7.65 -18.08
N GLU A 104 0.24 -6.79 -19.06
CA GLU A 104 1.16 -6.49 -20.17
C GLU A 104 2.53 -6.00 -19.67
N ARG A 105 2.54 -5.27 -18.54
CA ARG A 105 3.76 -4.82 -17.85
C ARG A 105 4.39 -5.86 -16.92
N GLY A 106 3.89 -7.08 -16.88
CA GLY A 106 4.41 -8.16 -16.03
C GLY A 106 4.17 -8.00 -14.53
N LYS A 107 3.32 -7.05 -14.12
CA LYS A 107 3.01 -6.79 -12.69
C LYS A 107 1.96 -7.77 -12.15
N LEU A 108 1.05 -8.21 -13.00
CA LEU A 108 -0.03 -9.13 -12.67
C LEU A 108 -0.06 -10.34 -13.58
N GLY A 109 -0.54 -11.46 -13.05
CA GLY A 109 -0.93 -12.65 -13.79
C GLY A 109 -2.44 -12.81 -13.82
N ARG A 110 -2.92 -13.66 -14.73
CA ARG A 110 -4.32 -14.07 -14.81
C ARG A 110 -4.40 -15.58 -14.85
N THR A 111 -5.14 -16.17 -13.93
CA THR A 111 -5.37 -17.62 -13.85
C THR A 111 -6.32 -18.08 -14.96
N GLU A 112 -6.38 -19.39 -15.20
CA GLU A 112 -7.30 -19.98 -16.19
C GLU A 112 -8.77 -19.65 -15.91
N ASP A 113 -9.17 -19.62 -14.63
CA ASP A 113 -10.52 -19.21 -14.21
C ASP A 113 -10.74 -17.68 -14.19
N GLY A 114 -9.77 -16.91 -14.70
CA GLY A 114 -9.89 -15.49 -14.97
C GLY A 114 -9.65 -14.57 -13.77
N ARG A 115 -9.11 -15.08 -12.66
CA ARG A 115 -8.74 -14.30 -11.46
C ARG A 115 -7.37 -13.66 -11.61
N TRP A 116 -7.13 -12.64 -10.81
CA TRP A 116 -5.93 -11.80 -10.86
C TRP A 116 -5.00 -12.10 -9.70
N VAL A 117 -3.71 -12.20 -9.96
CA VAL A 117 -2.69 -12.46 -8.93
C VAL A 117 -1.48 -11.57 -9.17
N VAL A 118 -0.84 -11.10 -8.10
CA VAL A 118 0.45 -10.40 -8.22
C VAL A 118 1.53 -11.41 -8.55
N LEU A 119 2.36 -11.09 -9.53
CA LEU A 119 3.52 -11.92 -9.84
C LEU A 119 4.67 -11.50 -8.94
N ARG A 120 5.38 -12.48 -8.38
CA ARG A 120 6.64 -12.23 -7.66
C ARG A 120 7.66 -11.50 -8.54
N SER A 121 7.75 -11.88 -9.82
CA SER A 121 8.57 -11.18 -10.82
C SER A 121 8.11 -9.75 -11.12
N GLY A 122 6.89 -9.39 -10.72
CA GLY A 122 6.37 -8.02 -10.83
C GLY A 122 7.00 -7.06 -9.82
N VAL A 123 7.63 -7.59 -8.76
CA VAL A 123 8.46 -6.83 -7.82
C VAL A 123 9.89 -6.81 -8.34
N ASP A 124 10.16 -5.88 -9.25
CA ASP A 124 11.50 -5.59 -9.73
C ASP A 124 12.31 -4.78 -8.70
N GLU A 125 13.60 -4.58 -8.98
CA GLU A 125 14.52 -3.80 -8.15
C GLU A 125 13.96 -2.40 -7.82
N THR A 126 13.40 -1.72 -8.82
CA THR A 126 12.78 -0.40 -8.65
C THR A 126 11.61 -0.45 -7.66
N THR A 127 10.74 -1.45 -7.77
CA THR A 127 9.59 -1.65 -6.87
C THR A 127 10.05 -1.98 -5.45
N TYR A 128 11.09 -2.81 -5.31
CA TYR A 128 11.67 -3.19 -4.04
C TYR A 128 12.29 -1.97 -3.34
N GLU A 129 13.16 -1.22 -4.01
CA GLU A 129 13.79 -0.02 -3.44
C GLU A 129 12.77 1.09 -3.19
N PHE A 130 11.76 1.25 -4.05
CA PHE A 130 10.64 2.16 -3.78
C PHE A 130 9.94 1.82 -2.46
N THR A 131 9.68 0.54 -2.21
CA THR A 131 9.04 0.06 -0.97
C THR A 131 9.93 0.35 0.22
N ARG A 132 11.22 -0.03 0.13
CA ARG A 132 12.22 0.20 1.19
C ARG A 132 12.33 1.68 1.58
N GLU A 133 12.48 2.56 0.60
CA GLU A 133 12.57 4.00 0.85
C GLU A 133 11.25 4.61 1.35
N SER A 134 10.11 4.07 0.91
CA SER A 134 8.80 4.48 1.42
C SER A 134 8.61 4.13 2.89
N VAL A 135 9.04 2.94 3.32
CA VAL A 135 8.98 2.52 4.74
C VAL A 135 9.89 3.42 5.59
N LYS A 136 11.12 3.70 5.16
CA LYS A 136 12.03 4.62 5.88
C LYS A 136 11.41 5.99 6.09
N ARG A 137 10.83 6.56 5.03
CA ARG A 137 10.17 7.88 5.08
C ARG A 137 8.93 7.86 5.96
N LEU A 138 8.13 6.79 5.93
CA LEU A 138 6.95 6.65 6.77
C LEU A 138 7.34 6.64 8.25
N LEU A 139 8.35 5.85 8.62
CA LEU A 139 8.86 5.81 9.99
C LEU A 139 9.43 7.16 10.45
N GLN A 140 10.12 7.88 9.57
CA GLN A 140 10.61 9.22 9.87
C GLN A 140 9.45 10.20 10.10
N THR A 141 8.42 10.18 9.25
CA THR A 141 7.23 11.02 9.40
C THR A 141 6.48 10.68 10.69
N ALA A 142 6.34 9.40 11.04
CA ALA A 142 5.71 8.97 12.29
C ALA A 142 6.42 9.59 13.52
N ARG A 143 7.76 9.49 13.59
CA ARG A 143 8.54 10.12 14.68
C ARG A 143 8.36 11.63 14.76
N VAL A 144 8.25 12.31 13.61
CA VAL A 144 8.00 13.76 13.58
C VAL A 144 6.62 14.08 14.16
N ILE A 145 5.59 13.32 13.79
CA ILE A 145 4.22 13.49 14.32
C ILE A 145 4.19 13.19 15.82
N GLU A 146 4.81 12.10 16.27
CA GLU A 146 4.96 11.76 17.69
C GLU A 146 5.61 12.89 18.47
N GLY A 147 6.71 13.45 17.94
CA GLY A 147 7.39 14.59 18.54
C GLY A 147 6.48 15.82 18.64
N ILE A 148 5.73 16.16 17.58
CA ILE A 148 4.78 17.28 17.61
C ILE A 148 3.74 17.08 18.73
N LEU A 149 3.12 15.91 18.80
CA LEU A 149 2.08 15.59 19.78
C LEU A 149 2.62 15.62 21.22
N GLN A 150 3.83 15.12 21.46
CA GLN A 150 4.46 15.10 22.78
C GLN A 150 4.74 16.51 23.32
N HIS A 151 5.13 17.45 22.46
CA HIS A 151 5.45 18.83 22.84
C HIS A 151 4.22 19.75 22.96
N ALA A 152 3.01 19.24 22.69
CA ALA A 152 1.77 19.97 22.91
C ALA A 152 1.59 20.28 24.41
N ARG A 153 1.63 21.56 24.78
CA ARG A 153 1.32 22.02 26.14
C ARG A 153 -0.19 22.07 26.33
N LEU A 154 -0.74 21.30 27.26
CA LEU A 154 -2.18 21.13 27.45
C LEU A 154 -2.81 22.16 28.40
N ASP A 155 -2.03 23.15 28.84
CA ASP A 155 -2.38 24.29 29.67
C ASP A 155 -3.77 24.87 29.35
#